data_AF-A0A9D3Q684-F1
#
_entry.id   AF-A0A9D3Q684-F1
#
_cell.length_a   1.000
_cell.length_b   1.000
_cell.length_c   1.000
_cell.angle_alpha   90.00
_cell.angle_beta   90.00
_cell.angle_gamma   90.00
#
_symmetry.space_group_name_H-M   'P 1'
#
loop_
_entity.id
_entity.type
_entity.pdbx_description
1 polymer ?
#
loop_
_entity_poly.entity_id
_entity_poly.type
_entity_poly.pdbx_seq_one_letter_code
_entity_poly.pdbx_strand_id
1 'polypeptide(L)'
;MQMLRAERKKDSVESHPTWVDDTRIDADDIVEKIVQSQNFADVCNNEDSNLRLFISRDGTTALSAIQLGNRVSAGVFEPVVIESH
;
A
#
# COMPACT_ATOMS: atom_id res chain seq x y z
N MET A 1 -37.24 -29.90 49.81
CA MET A 1 -36.12 -29.78 48.87
C MET A 1 -36.66 -29.27 47.55
N GLN A 2 -36.27 -28.06 47.12
CA GLN A 2 -36.57 -27.54 45.78
C GLN A 2 -35.24 -27.36 45.06
N MET A 3 -35.13 -27.92 43.84
CA MET A 3 -33.92 -27.82 43.01
C MET A 3 -33.82 -26.42 42.42
N LEU A 4 -32.72 -25.72 42.72
CA LEU A 4 -32.36 -24.48 42.05
C LEU A 4 -31.91 -24.82 40.61
N ARG A 5 -32.63 -24.26 39.63
CA ARG A 5 -32.25 -24.31 38.21
C ARG A 5 -30.89 -23.64 38.05
N ALA A 6 -29.93 -24.37 37.47
CA ALA A 6 -28.70 -23.77 36.98
C ALA A 6 -29.04 -22.90 35.76
N GLU A 7 -29.00 -21.58 35.92
CA GLU A 7 -28.90 -20.68 34.79
C GLU A 7 -27.59 -20.97 34.07
N ARG A 8 -27.69 -21.49 32.84
CA ARG A 8 -26.55 -21.47 31.92
C ARG A 8 -26.22 -20.00 31.70
N LYS A 9 -25.14 -19.54 32.34
CA LYS A 9 -24.47 -18.30 32.00
C LYS A 9 -24.20 -18.37 30.50
N LYS A 10 -25.04 -17.69 29.71
CA LYS A 10 -24.65 -17.30 28.36
C LYS A 10 -23.45 -16.41 28.62
N ASP A 11 -22.26 -16.87 28.23
CA ASP A 11 -21.15 -15.95 28.05
C ASP A 11 -21.65 -14.91 27.05
N SER A 12 -22.11 -13.80 27.61
CA SER A 12 -22.31 -12.57 26.88
C SER A 12 -20.93 -12.29 26.31
N VAL A 13 -20.75 -12.60 25.03
CA VAL A 13 -19.67 -12.02 24.24
C VAL A 13 -19.78 -10.53 24.52
N GLU A 14 -18.87 -10.05 25.34
CA GLU A 14 -18.65 -8.63 25.51
C GLU A 14 -18.30 -8.14 24.11
N SER A 15 -19.30 -7.59 23.42
CA SER A 15 -19.11 -6.86 22.19
C SER A 15 -18.39 -5.60 22.61
N HIS A 16 -17.08 -5.71 22.85
CA HIS A 16 -16.22 -4.55 22.99
C HIS A 16 -16.56 -3.61 21.83
N PRO A 17 -16.88 -2.32 22.07
CA PRO A 17 -17.00 -1.37 20.99
C PRO A 17 -15.62 -1.31 20.33
N THR A 18 -15.49 -1.94 19.17
CA THR A 18 -14.28 -1.86 18.36
C THR A 18 -14.11 -0.39 18.03
N TRP A 19 -13.04 0.23 18.54
CA TRP A 19 -12.70 1.66 18.45
C TRP A 19 -12.39 2.15 17.02
N VAL A 20 -13.01 1.51 16.04
CA VAL A 20 -12.66 1.52 14.63
C VAL A 20 -13.88 1.76 13.74
N ASP A 21 -15.12 1.74 14.24
CA ASP A 21 -16.31 2.02 13.42
C ASP A 21 -16.53 3.51 13.13
N ASP A 22 -16.25 4.41 14.07
CA ASP A 22 -16.47 5.86 13.86
C ASP A 22 -15.44 6.50 12.92
N THR A 23 -14.37 5.79 12.58
CA THR A 23 -13.33 6.22 11.62
C THR A 23 -13.26 5.35 10.37
N ARG A 24 -14.17 4.37 10.22
CA ARG A 24 -14.24 3.53 9.01
C ARG A 24 -14.90 4.33 7.90
N ILE A 25 -14.08 4.75 6.95
CA ILE A 25 -14.53 5.42 5.74
C ILE A 25 -15.22 4.38 4.85
N ASP A 26 -16.34 4.75 4.24
CA ASP A 26 -17.02 3.90 3.25
C ASP A 26 -16.05 3.55 2.12
N ALA A 27 -15.97 2.26 1.81
CA ALA A 27 -15.11 1.80 0.74
C ALA A 27 -15.57 2.36 -0.61
N ASP A 28 -16.89 2.52 -0.81
CA ASP A 28 -17.45 3.05 -2.05
C ASP A 28 -17.03 4.52 -2.26
N ASP A 29 -17.02 5.33 -1.20
CA ASP A 29 -16.55 6.72 -1.24
C ASP A 29 -15.05 6.81 -1.61
N ILE A 30 -14.22 5.91 -1.08
CA ILE A 30 -12.79 5.85 -1.41
C ILE A 30 -12.58 5.41 -2.86
N VAL A 31 -13.33 4.40 -3.31
CA VAL A 31 -13.26 3.87 -4.67
C VAL A 31 -13.69 4.94 -5.67
N GLU A 32 -14.81 5.62 -5.43
CA GLU A 32 -15.29 6.70 -6.30
C GLU A 32 -14.24 7.80 -6.44
N LYS A 33 -13.63 8.22 -5.33
CA LYS A 33 -12.59 9.24 -5.34
C LYS A 33 -11.37 8.83 -6.16
N ILE A 34 -10.95 7.57 -6.09
CA ILE A 34 -9.83 7.04 -6.88
C ILE A 34 -10.21 7.01 -8.37
N VAL A 35 -11.42 6.54 -8.69
CA VAL A 35 -11.91 6.47 -10.08
C VAL A 35 -12.03 7.87 -10.71
N GLN A 36 -12.38 8.89 -9.94
CA GLN A 36 -12.47 10.27 -10.45
C GLN A 36 -11.12 10.97 -10.53
N SER A 37 -10.18 10.63 -9.64
CA SER A 37 -8.90 11.35 -9.52
C SER A 37 -7.80 10.82 -10.44
N GLN A 38 -7.96 9.61 -10.98
CA GLN A 38 -6.96 8.96 -11.83
C GLN A 38 -7.37 8.99 -13.30
N ASN A 39 -6.39 9.16 -14.17
CA ASN A 39 -6.57 8.97 -15.61
C ASN A 39 -6.30 7.50 -15.96
N PHE A 40 -7.36 6.74 -16.26
CA PHE A 40 -7.25 5.33 -16.66
C PHE A 40 -7.04 5.13 -18.17
N ALA A 41 -7.10 6.20 -18.97
CA ALA A 41 -6.87 6.13 -20.40
C ALA A 41 -5.38 5.92 -20.74
N ASP A 42 -4.50 6.16 -19.79
CA ASP A 42 -3.06 5.94 -19.94
C ASP A 42 -2.74 4.45 -19.72
N VAL A 43 -3.13 3.62 -20.68
CA VAL A 43 -2.69 2.21 -20.78
C VAL A 43 -1.26 2.21 -21.32
N CYS A 44 -0.35 2.84 -20.59
CA CYS A 44 1.07 2.73 -20.87
C CYS A 44 1.47 1.28 -20.56
N ASN A 45 1.39 0.42 -21.59
CA ASN A 45 2.11 -0.85 -21.63
C ASN A 45 3.60 -0.51 -21.63
N ASN A 46 4.14 -0.18 -20.46
CA ASN A 46 5.55 0.05 -20.25
C ASN A 46 6.29 -1.31 -20.25
N GLU A 47 5.92 -2.24 -21.13
CA GLU A 47 6.56 -3.56 -21.22
C GLU A 47 8.03 -3.41 -21.66
N ASP A 48 8.41 -2.23 -22.19
CA ASP A 48 9.77 -1.80 -22.50
C ASP A 48 10.37 -0.85 -21.44
N SER A 49 9.88 -0.88 -20.18
CA SER A 49 10.14 0.17 -19.18
C SER A 49 11.59 0.55 -18.93
N ASN A 50 12.59 -0.24 -19.36
CA ASN A 50 14.01 0.03 -19.17
C ASN A 50 14.31 0.50 -17.73
N LEU A 51 13.64 -0.11 -16.75
CA LEU A 51 13.74 0.28 -15.36
C LEU A 51 15.12 -0.08 -14.85
N ARG A 52 15.87 0.92 -14.38
CA ARG A 52 17.15 0.71 -13.75
C ARG A 52 17.07 1.09 -12.28
N LEU A 53 17.61 0.23 -11.43
CA LEU A 53 17.82 0.51 -10.01
C LEU A 53 19.02 1.43 -9.86
N PHE A 54 18.90 2.44 -9.02
CA PHE A 54 19.97 3.32 -8.62
C PHE A 54 20.12 3.35 -7.11
N ILE A 55 21.34 3.63 -6.65
CA ILE A 55 21.70 3.72 -5.25
C ILE A 55 22.51 4.99 -4.97
N SER A 56 22.20 5.69 -3.90
CA SER A 56 22.97 6.83 -3.42
C SER A 56 23.95 6.42 -2.34
N ARG A 57 24.89 7.33 -2.02
CA ARG A 57 25.95 7.08 -1.03
C ARG A 57 25.44 6.81 0.39
N ASP A 58 24.26 7.30 0.74
CA ASP A 58 23.57 7.05 2.01
C ASP A 58 22.80 5.72 2.04
N GLY A 59 22.78 4.97 0.93
CA GLY A 59 22.09 3.69 0.79
C GLY A 59 20.63 3.79 0.34
N THR A 60 20.11 5.00 0.10
CA THR A 60 18.77 5.18 -0.48
C THR A 60 18.75 4.62 -1.90
N THR A 61 17.63 4.02 -2.30
CA THR A 61 17.45 3.42 -3.64
C THR A 61 16.29 4.04 -4.40
N ALA A 62 16.45 4.19 -5.71
CA ALA A 62 15.40 4.66 -6.62
C ALA A 62 15.31 3.78 -7.87
N LEU A 63 14.13 3.63 -8.44
CA LEU A 63 13.87 2.76 -9.59
C LEU A 63 13.21 3.59 -10.69
N SER A 64 13.83 3.68 -11.87
CA SER A 64 13.43 4.66 -12.91
C SER A 64 13.63 4.12 -14.33
N ALA A 65 12.68 4.43 -15.22
CA ALA A 65 12.75 4.20 -16.65
C ALA A 65 13.67 5.27 -17.26
N ILE A 66 14.74 4.88 -17.94
CA ILE A 66 15.86 5.76 -18.29
C ILE A 66 15.41 7.06 -19.01
N GLN A 67 15.34 8.14 -18.24
CA GLN A 67 15.66 9.52 -18.60
C GLN A 67 15.80 10.32 -17.30
N LEU A 68 16.85 10.02 -16.53
CA LEU A 68 17.33 10.87 -15.43
C LEU A 68 18.00 12.14 -15.99
N GLY A 69 17.39 12.77 -17.00
CA GLY A 69 17.95 13.93 -17.67
C GLY A 69 17.73 15.25 -16.92
N ASN A 70 16.83 15.31 -15.93
CA ASN A 70 16.53 16.59 -15.29
C ASN A 70 15.87 16.58 -13.90
N ARG A 71 15.57 15.42 -13.26
CA ARG A 71 14.74 15.41 -12.03
C ARG A 71 15.33 14.69 -10.81
N VAL A 72 16.40 13.93 -11.00
CA VAL A 72 17.24 13.45 -9.90
C VAL A 72 18.64 13.85 -10.31
N SER A 73 19.26 14.75 -9.55
CA SER A 73 20.60 15.26 -9.84
C SER A 73 21.52 14.09 -10.18
N ALA A 74 22.07 14.08 -11.39
CA ALA A 74 22.92 13.04 -11.98
C ALA A 74 24.28 12.88 -11.26
N GLY A 75 24.35 13.12 -9.95
CA GLY A 75 25.50 12.89 -9.09
C GLY A 75 25.14 12.44 -7.66
N VAL A 76 23.85 12.20 -7.34
CA VAL A 76 23.45 11.65 -6.02
C VAL A 76 23.28 10.13 -6.08
N PHE A 77 22.83 9.61 -7.22
CA PHE A 77 22.45 8.21 -7.41
C PHE A 77 23.23 7.60 -8.56
N GLU A 78 23.85 6.45 -8.31
CA GLU A 78 24.60 5.66 -9.27
C GLU A 78 23.81 4.41 -9.67
N PRO A 79 23.88 3.96 -10.92
CA PRO A 79 23.07 2.84 -11.35
C PRO A 79 23.66 1.49 -10.93
N VAL A 80 22.78 0.56 -10.57
CA VAL A 80 23.14 -0.81 -10.20
C VAL A 80 23.37 -1.65 -11.48
N VAL A 81 24.39 -2.52 -11.43
CA VAL A 81 24.67 -3.55 -12.43
C VAL A 81 24.43 -4.90 -11.77
N ILE A 82 23.65 -5.77 -12.41
CA ILE A 82 23.40 -7.14 -11.95
C ILE A 82 23.88 -8.07 -13.05
N GLU A 83 24.86 -8.92 -12.74
CA GLU A 83 25.40 -9.90 -13.67
C GLU A 83 24.64 -11.23 -13.53
N SER A 84 24.10 -11.75 -14.63
CA SER A 84 23.55 -13.11 -14.71
C SER A 84 24.68 -14.10 -15.01
N HIS A 85 24.77 -15.15 -14.20
CA HIS A 85 25.79 -16.21 -14.30
C HIS A 85 25.28 -17.38 -15.15
#